data_AF-Q389Y0-F1
#
_entry.id   AF-Q389Y0-F1
#
_cell.length_a   1.000
_cell.length_b   1.000
_cell.length_c   1.000
_cell.angle_alpha   90.00
_cell.angle_beta   90.00
_cell.angle_gamma   90.00
#
_symmetry.space_group_name_H-M   'P 1'
#
loop_
_entity.id
_entity.type
_entity.pdbx_description
1 polymer ?
#
loop_
_entity_poly.entity_id
_entity_poly.type
_entity_poly.pdbx_seq_one_letter_code
_entity_poly.pdbx_strand_id
1 'polypeptide(L)'
;MTAGLVSSFGRCGGAAAALSTVLHTRQPLPFVFFTKWAMHDFHTSRWSRARSDSQLRRTHLGRKCTETPMMEMVSVNRYGGNAKREALALAFRTYRSVCQSSETLQAGREAVSQVQLDDFAFGDDEMEEVATDFACLYLNATVLFVSPPSEEMMVGLLSCLSKVLHNSFHWECVLSVLVALLHPEATSARVFVTAFTMMLRESLGESVPKTFSRDGVVLLLLSVARATAILRENEASSKDMVYLLALQQNALVELCCTPGAAPLPREELLVLTDAICWRFAATGGCLHLREPSLDSVVKQLQLSSKAVLDVLVVSECTKLFCASCLALVPPSSEGNPRPQCQHQWQTTLDPLVSHLDRLVRVHSIVDALCVFVGLSVNGDARARYRKYPLALLEHLQEEQDVGNIFTELLRSGGSDVFAALTSTLTELRNSGEDDLADAVSPLLNALSTEVPRAAASSS
;
A
#
# COMPACT_ATOMS: atom_id res chain seq x y z
N MET A 1 -2.30 -0.87 30.23
CA MET A 1 -2.73 -1.93 29.29
C MET A 1 -1.62 -2.38 28.32
N THR A 2 -0.37 -1.99 28.56
CA THR A 2 0.78 -2.20 27.66
C THR A 2 1.57 -3.49 27.91
N ALA A 3 1.40 -4.14 29.06
CA ALA A 3 2.20 -5.31 29.46
C ALA A 3 1.75 -6.66 28.86
N GLY A 4 0.52 -6.75 28.33
CA GLY A 4 -0.01 -8.00 27.74
C GLY A 4 0.24 -8.17 26.24
N LEU A 5 0.68 -7.14 25.54
CA LEU A 5 0.91 -7.16 24.09
C LEU A 5 2.29 -7.66 23.69
N VAL A 6 3.21 -7.84 24.65
CA VAL A 6 4.62 -8.21 24.38
C VAL A 6 4.95 -9.66 24.78
N SER A 7 4.04 -10.38 25.43
CA SER A 7 4.32 -11.74 25.91
C SER A 7 3.85 -12.87 24.97
N SER A 8 3.14 -12.58 23.88
CA SER A 8 2.65 -13.59 22.92
C SER A 8 3.48 -13.74 21.63
N PHE A 9 4.59 -13.01 21.49
CA PHE A 9 5.46 -13.00 20.30
C PHE A 9 6.18 -14.33 19.97
N GLY A 10 5.91 -15.43 20.69
CA GLY A 10 6.72 -16.65 20.65
C GLY A 10 6.28 -17.77 19.70
N ARG A 11 5.00 -17.84 19.25
CA ARG A 11 4.52 -19.01 18.48
C ARG A 11 4.43 -18.82 16.97
N CYS A 12 4.21 -17.59 16.49
CA CYS A 12 3.99 -17.31 15.06
C CYS A 12 5.08 -16.40 14.45
N GLY A 13 6.18 -16.16 15.18
CA GLY A 13 7.22 -15.22 14.75
C GLY A 13 7.90 -15.62 13.44
N GLY A 14 8.07 -16.92 13.18
CA GLY A 14 8.61 -17.46 11.94
C GLY A 14 7.69 -17.17 10.74
N ALA A 15 6.41 -17.55 10.85
CA ALA A 15 5.38 -17.24 9.86
C ALA A 15 5.27 -15.73 9.56
N ALA A 16 5.35 -14.88 10.60
CA ALA A 16 5.29 -13.43 10.44
C ALA A 16 6.50 -12.87 9.67
N ALA A 17 7.71 -13.37 9.96
CA ALA A 17 8.92 -12.99 9.24
C ALA A 17 8.84 -13.43 7.77
N ALA A 18 8.43 -14.68 7.51
CA ALA A 18 8.25 -15.19 6.15
C ALA A 18 7.20 -14.40 5.36
N LEU A 19 6.08 -14.02 6.00
CA LEU A 19 5.09 -13.15 5.38
C LEU A 19 5.67 -11.79 5.03
N SER A 20 6.46 -11.20 5.91
CA SER A 20 7.15 -9.92 5.65
C SER A 20 7.98 -10.02 4.38
N THR A 21 8.78 -11.08 4.22
CA THR A 21 9.57 -11.31 3.00
C THR A 21 8.68 -11.37 1.76
N VAL A 22 7.58 -12.12 1.79
CA VAL A 22 6.61 -12.17 0.67
C VAL A 22 6.06 -10.78 0.34
N LEU A 23 5.67 -10.01 1.34
CA LEU A 23 5.06 -8.70 1.12
C LEU A 23 6.03 -7.67 0.52
N HIS A 24 7.32 -7.77 0.83
CA HIS A 24 8.36 -6.91 0.25
C HIS A 24 8.64 -7.20 -1.22
N THR A 25 8.54 -8.46 -1.66
CA THR A 25 8.73 -8.82 -3.07
C THR A 25 7.60 -8.33 -3.98
N ARG A 26 6.46 -7.94 -3.42
CA ARG A 26 5.26 -7.59 -4.19
C ARG A 26 5.20 -6.08 -4.41
N GLN A 27 4.99 -5.70 -5.67
CA GLN A 27 4.81 -4.30 -6.02
C GLN A 27 3.64 -3.69 -5.24
N PRO A 28 3.74 -2.41 -4.80
CA PRO A 28 2.59 -1.69 -4.30
C PRO A 28 1.45 -1.78 -5.32
N LEU A 29 0.23 -1.98 -4.82
CA LEU A 29 -0.97 -1.99 -5.65
C LEU A 29 -0.97 -0.73 -6.55
N PRO A 30 -1.14 -0.87 -7.87
CA PRO A 30 -1.11 0.26 -8.79
C PRO A 30 -2.36 1.10 -8.54
N PHE A 31 -2.25 2.07 -7.63
CA PHE A 31 -3.37 2.91 -7.29
C PHE A 31 -3.47 4.07 -8.27
N VAL A 32 -4.60 4.07 -8.97
CA VAL A 32 -5.11 5.10 -9.89
C VAL A 32 -5.14 6.49 -9.22
N PHE A 33 -5.02 6.60 -7.90
CA PHE A 33 -5.11 7.86 -7.17
C PHE A 33 -4.09 8.91 -7.60
N PHE A 34 -2.88 8.50 -8.02
CA PHE A 34 -1.94 9.45 -8.64
C PHE A 34 -2.55 10.11 -9.88
N THR A 35 -3.37 9.40 -10.66
CA THR A 35 -4.03 9.98 -11.84
C THR A 35 -5.17 10.95 -11.48
N LYS A 36 -5.94 10.73 -10.39
CA LYS A 36 -7.00 11.66 -9.96
C LYS A 36 -6.42 13.03 -9.59
N TRP A 37 -5.30 13.02 -8.86
CA TRP A 37 -4.57 14.23 -8.49
C TRP A 37 -3.73 14.79 -9.61
N ALA A 38 -3.11 13.93 -10.43
CA ALA A 38 -2.49 14.36 -11.67
C ALA A 38 -3.52 15.17 -12.41
N MET A 39 -4.73 14.66 -12.68
CA MET A 39 -5.80 15.35 -13.42
C MET A 39 -6.30 16.69 -12.84
N HIS A 40 -5.96 17.05 -11.61
CA HIS A 40 -6.41 18.30 -11.01
C HIS A 40 -5.67 19.51 -11.62
N ASP A 41 -6.43 20.49 -12.09
CA ASP A 41 -5.90 21.77 -12.55
C ASP A 41 -5.81 22.74 -11.35
N PHE A 42 -4.60 23.07 -10.90
CA PHE A 42 -4.36 24.05 -9.82
C PHE A 42 -4.55 25.51 -10.26
N HIS A 43 -5.38 25.74 -11.28
CA HIS A 43 -5.63 27.06 -11.83
C HIS A 43 -7.10 27.46 -11.66
N THR A 44 -7.31 28.62 -11.07
CA THR A 44 -8.58 29.34 -11.19
C THR A 44 -8.51 30.24 -12.42
N SER A 45 -9.10 29.80 -13.53
CA SER A 45 -9.32 30.68 -14.69
C SER A 45 -10.42 31.69 -14.35
N ARG A 46 -10.08 32.98 -14.30
CA ARG A 46 -11.06 34.06 -14.15
C ARG A 46 -11.36 34.64 -15.53
N TRP A 47 -12.64 34.72 -15.87
CA TRP A 47 -13.11 35.31 -17.12
C TRP A 47 -13.37 36.80 -16.90
N SER A 48 -12.63 37.68 -17.56
CA SER A 48 -12.94 39.10 -17.60
C SER A 48 -13.41 39.49 -19.01
N ARG A 49 -14.57 40.14 -19.08
CA ARG A 49 -15.03 40.81 -20.30
C ARG A 49 -14.41 42.21 -20.27
N ALA A 50 -13.43 42.47 -21.14
CA ALA A 50 -12.92 43.82 -21.30
C ALA A 50 -14.05 44.76 -21.74
N ARG A 51 -14.05 45.97 -21.17
CA ARG A 51 -15.07 47.02 -21.29
C ARG A 51 -15.44 47.35 -22.73
N SER A 52 -16.71 47.68 -22.90
CA SER A 52 -17.44 48.12 -24.09
C SER A 52 -17.00 49.45 -24.72
N ASP A 53 -15.77 49.90 -24.47
CA ASP A 53 -15.35 51.27 -24.81
C ASP A 53 -14.32 51.33 -25.94
N SER A 54 -14.05 50.20 -26.62
CA SER A 54 -13.30 50.20 -27.88
C SER A 54 -14.15 50.87 -28.96
N GLN A 55 -13.93 52.17 -29.12
CA GLN A 55 -14.45 52.93 -30.25
C GLN A 55 -14.06 52.20 -31.54
N LEU A 56 -15.09 51.75 -32.26
CA LEU A 56 -15.04 51.26 -33.65
C LEU A 56 -14.18 52.21 -34.51
N ARG A 57 -12.88 51.93 -34.61
CA ARG A 57 -12.01 52.60 -35.58
C ARG A 57 -12.23 51.95 -36.93
N ARG A 58 -12.97 52.65 -37.80
CA ARG A 58 -13.00 52.34 -39.23
C ARG A 58 -11.56 52.48 -39.77
N THR A 59 -11.05 51.39 -40.34
CA THR A 59 -9.86 51.49 -41.19
C THR A 59 -10.22 52.30 -42.44
N HIS A 60 -9.22 52.96 -43.03
CA HIS A 60 -9.34 53.73 -44.28
C HIS A 60 -9.92 52.92 -45.48
N LEU A 61 -10.08 51.60 -45.33
CA LEU A 61 -10.59 50.67 -46.34
C LEU A 61 -12.05 50.22 -46.11
N GLY A 62 -12.76 50.79 -45.13
CA GLY A 62 -14.21 50.55 -44.95
C GLY A 62 -14.60 49.12 -44.54
N ARG A 63 -13.64 48.23 -44.28
CA ARG A 63 -13.93 46.88 -43.77
C ARG A 63 -14.11 46.94 -42.27
N LYS A 64 -15.27 46.47 -41.79
CA LYS A 64 -15.50 46.17 -40.37
C LYS A 64 -14.45 45.15 -39.95
N CYS A 65 -13.48 45.56 -39.13
CA CYS A 65 -12.91 44.61 -38.17
C CYS A 65 -14.07 44.29 -37.23
N THR A 66 -14.69 43.12 -37.42
CA THR A 66 -15.24 42.43 -36.26
C THR A 66 -14.06 42.26 -35.32
N GLU A 67 -14.06 43.02 -34.24
CA GLU A 67 -13.35 42.64 -33.02
C GLU A 67 -13.86 41.23 -32.71
N THR A 68 -13.12 40.23 -33.18
CA THR A 68 -13.22 38.89 -32.62
C THR A 68 -13.00 39.12 -31.14
N PRO A 69 -13.94 38.72 -30.26
CA PRO A 69 -13.72 38.83 -28.83
C PRO A 69 -12.38 38.12 -28.56
N MET A 70 -11.35 38.90 -28.27
CA MET A 70 -10.07 38.38 -27.88
C MET A 70 -10.31 37.87 -26.47
N MET A 71 -10.57 36.57 -26.36
CA MET A 71 -10.63 35.91 -25.07
C MET A 71 -9.23 35.93 -24.49
N GLU A 72 -8.95 36.96 -23.70
CA GLU A 72 -7.75 36.98 -22.88
C GLU A 72 -8.03 36.09 -21.67
N MET A 73 -7.59 34.83 -21.78
CA MET A 73 -7.56 33.92 -20.66
C MET A 73 -6.46 34.41 -19.71
N VAL A 74 -6.80 35.32 -18.79
CA VAL A 74 -5.88 35.71 -17.74
C VAL A 74 -5.90 34.58 -16.71
N SER A 75 -4.98 33.63 -16.83
CA SER A 75 -4.70 32.71 -15.74
C SER A 75 -4.07 33.53 -14.61
N VAL A 76 -4.88 33.91 -13.63
CA VAL A 76 -4.34 34.40 -12.36
C VAL A 76 -3.70 33.18 -11.71
N ASN A 77 -2.37 33.15 -11.68
CA ASN A 77 -1.68 32.08 -10.98
C ASN A 77 -2.06 32.21 -9.49
N ARG A 78 -2.73 31.21 -8.93
CA ARG A 78 -3.09 31.18 -7.50
C ARG A 78 -1.85 31.34 -6.60
N TYR A 79 -0.70 30.97 -7.14
CA TYR A 79 0.62 31.08 -6.52
C TYR A 79 1.38 32.37 -6.87
N GLY A 80 0.69 33.34 -7.49
CA GLY A 80 1.25 34.62 -7.87
C GLY A 80 1.94 35.34 -6.72
N GLY A 81 3.07 36.00 -6.99
CA GLY A 81 3.81 36.78 -5.99
C GLY A 81 4.94 36.03 -5.28
N ASN A 82 5.10 34.73 -5.53
CA ASN A 82 6.29 33.97 -5.14
C ASN A 82 6.86 33.25 -6.36
N ALA A 83 8.01 33.73 -6.85
CA ALA A 83 8.65 33.24 -8.06
C ALA A 83 8.94 31.73 -8.04
N LYS A 84 9.25 31.16 -6.87
CA LYS A 84 9.53 29.72 -6.75
C LYS A 84 8.25 28.89 -6.83
N ARG A 85 7.16 29.35 -6.21
CA ARG A 85 5.86 28.67 -6.34
C ARG A 85 5.37 28.70 -7.78
N GLU A 86 5.50 29.86 -8.42
CA GLU A 86 5.14 30.03 -9.83
C GLU A 86 5.97 29.13 -10.74
N ALA A 87 7.29 29.06 -10.52
CA ALA A 87 8.20 28.20 -11.27
C ALA A 87 7.83 26.72 -11.12
N LEU A 88 7.56 26.25 -9.91
CA LEU A 88 7.15 24.86 -9.68
C LEU A 88 5.81 24.53 -10.34
N ALA A 89 4.80 25.39 -10.18
CA ALA A 89 3.49 25.20 -10.81
C ALA A 89 3.60 25.17 -12.34
N LEU A 90 4.42 26.05 -12.92
CA LEU A 90 4.68 26.08 -14.35
C LEU A 90 5.41 24.83 -14.83
N ALA A 91 6.46 24.40 -14.12
CA ALA A 91 7.22 23.20 -14.47
C ALA A 91 6.35 21.94 -14.40
N PHE A 92 5.57 21.80 -13.32
CA PHE A 92 4.61 20.71 -13.13
C PHE A 92 3.62 20.63 -14.29
N ARG A 93 2.97 21.75 -14.63
CA ARG A 93 2.02 21.83 -15.74
C ARG A 93 2.67 21.56 -17.09
N THR A 94 3.85 22.12 -17.33
CA THR A 94 4.55 21.98 -18.61
C THR A 94 4.90 20.52 -18.85
N TYR A 95 5.53 19.87 -17.87
CA TYR A 95 5.86 18.45 -17.98
C TYR A 95 4.61 17.60 -18.18
N ARG A 96 3.58 17.81 -17.36
CA ARG A 96 2.39 16.98 -17.38
C ARG A 96 1.54 17.14 -18.64
N SER A 97 1.28 18.38 -19.06
CA SER A 97 0.22 18.70 -20.03
C SER A 97 0.73 19.25 -21.36
N VAL A 98 2.00 19.65 -21.45
CA VAL A 98 2.55 20.30 -22.65
C VAL A 98 3.62 19.44 -23.31
N CYS A 99 4.65 19.04 -22.56
CA CYS A 99 5.81 18.32 -23.11
C CYS A 99 6.52 17.50 -22.03
N GLN A 100 6.56 16.18 -22.19
CA GLN A 100 7.26 15.23 -21.33
C GLN A 100 8.68 14.95 -21.86
N SER A 101 9.49 15.99 -22.07
CA SER A 101 10.87 15.85 -22.51
C SER A 101 11.85 15.76 -21.32
N SER A 102 13.11 15.40 -21.61
CA SER A 102 14.14 15.39 -20.58
C SER A 102 14.42 16.80 -20.04
N GLU A 103 14.28 17.84 -20.86
CA GLU A 103 14.49 19.24 -20.45
C GLU A 103 13.40 19.69 -19.48
N THR A 104 12.13 19.36 -19.74
CA THR A 104 11.02 19.74 -18.85
C THR A 104 11.03 18.93 -17.56
N LEU A 105 11.48 17.66 -17.61
CA LEU A 105 11.75 16.86 -16.42
C LEU A 105 12.83 17.51 -15.54
N GLN A 106 13.95 17.91 -16.15
CA GLN A 106 15.06 18.53 -15.44
C GLN A 106 14.67 19.89 -14.84
N ALA A 107 13.94 20.72 -15.58
CA ALA A 107 13.39 21.97 -15.05
C ALA A 107 12.45 21.72 -13.85
N GLY A 108 11.66 20.64 -13.89
CA GLY A 108 10.83 20.20 -12.77
C GLY A 108 11.65 19.84 -11.52
N ARG A 109 12.71 19.06 -11.68
CA ARG A 109 13.64 18.72 -10.58
C ARG A 109 14.28 19.95 -9.96
N GLU A 110 14.74 20.88 -10.80
CA GLU A 110 15.34 22.13 -10.36
C GLU A 110 14.32 22.98 -9.59
N ALA A 111 13.09 23.11 -10.09
CA ALA A 111 12.04 23.85 -9.40
C ALA A 111 11.71 23.24 -8.03
N VAL A 112 11.61 21.90 -7.93
CA VAL A 112 11.40 21.21 -6.65
C VAL A 112 12.55 21.50 -5.67
N SER A 113 13.80 21.45 -6.15
CA SER A 113 15.00 21.66 -5.31
C SER A 113 15.13 23.08 -4.73
N GLN A 114 14.51 24.08 -5.35
CA GLN A 114 14.61 25.48 -4.93
C GLN A 114 13.60 25.89 -3.85
N VAL A 115 12.49 25.14 -3.72
CA VAL A 115 11.44 25.42 -2.74
C VAL A 115 11.95 25.15 -1.33
N GLN A 116 11.76 26.12 -0.44
CA GLN A 116 12.08 26.05 0.99
C GLN A 116 10.80 26.08 1.83
N LEU A 117 10.87 25.70 3.11
CA LEU A 117 9.68 25.63 3.97
C LEU A 117 8.98 26.99 4.15
N ASP A 118 9.74 28.08 4.16
CA ASP A 118 9.18 29.44 4.23
C ASP A 118 8.38 29.80 2.96
N ASP A 119 8.70 29.16 1.83
CA ASP A 119 7.99 29.39 0.58
C ASP A 119 6.56 28.86 0.61
N PHE A 120 6.10 28.12 1.63
CA PHE A 120 4.69 27.67 1.73
C PHE A 120 3.78 28.70 2.42
N ALA A 121 4.34 29.60 3.26
CA ALA A 121 3.61 30.63 4.02
C ALA A 121 2.44 30.11 4.90
N PHE A 122 2.64 29.00 5.61
CA PHE A 122 1.65 28.46 6.56
C PHE A 122 1.34 29.39 7.75
N GLY A 123 2.12 30.44 7.97
CA GLY A 123 1.92 31.42 9.05
C GLY A 123 1.00 32.59 8.69
N ASP A 124 0.45 32.61 7.48
CA ASP A 124 -0.48 33.64 7.01
C ASP A 124 -1.88 33.05 6.90
N ASP A 125 -2.74 33.40 7.86
CA ASP A 125 -4.12 32.88 7.97
C ASP A 125 -4.93 33.14 6.70
N GLU A 126 -4.66 34.24 5.97
CA GLU A 126 -5.34 34.56 4.71
C GLU A 126 -4.92 33.63 3.56
N MET A 127 -3.79 32.94 3.71
CA MET A 127 -3.17 32.09 2.69
C MET A 127 -3.18 30.60 3.05
N GLU A 128 -3.83 30.18 4.14
CA GLU A 128 -3.81 28.79 4.63
C GLU A 128 -4.22 27.77 3.55
N GLU A 129 -5.31 28.04 2.82
CA GLU A 129 -5.77 27.15 1.74
C GLU A 129 -4.77 27.10 0.58
N VAL A 130 -4.15 28.25 0.24
CA VAL A 130 -3.13 28.35 -0.81
C VAL A 130 -1.85 27.62 -0.40
N ALA A 131 -1.46 27.72 0.87
CA ALA A 131 -0.31 27.03 1.45
C ALA A 131 -0.51 25.52 1.39
N THR A 132 -1.69 25.04 1.80
CA THR A 132 -2.06 23.62 1.76
C THR A 132 -2.12 23.07 0.34
N ASP A 133 -2.70 23.81 -0.60
CA ASP A 133 -2.70 23.44 -2.02
C ASP A 133 -1.28 23.40 -2.59
N PHE A 134 -0.44 24.38 -2.25
CA PHE A 134 0.94 24.41 -2.72
C PHE A 134 1.76 23.25 -2.13
N ALA A 135 1.53 22.89 -0.85
CA ALA A 135 2.11 21.71 -0.22
C ALA A 135 1.74 20.41 -0.95
N CYS A 136 0.46 20.27 -1.31
CA CYS A 136 -0.02 19.15 -2.10
C CYS A 136 0.62 19.10 -3.49
N LEU A 137 0.74 20.24 -4.17
CA LEU A 137 1.45 20.36 -5.45
C LEU A 137 2.93 19.97 -5.31
N TYR A 138 3.62 20.50 -4.31
CA TYR A 138 5.03 20.20 -4.04
C TYR A 138 5.25 18.71 -3.83
N LEU A 139 4.46 18.08 -2.95
CA LEU A 139 4.54 16.66 -2.68
C LEU A 139 4.31 15.83 -3.95
N ASN A 140 3.30 16.14 -4.78
CA ASN A 140 3.11 15.44 -6.05
C ASN A 140 4.27 15.66 -7.02
N ALA A 141 4.81 16.87 -7.08
CA ALA A 141 5.95 17.19 -7.94
C ALA A 141 7.19 16.38 -7.56
N THR A 142 7.43 16.14 -6.26
CA THR A 142 8.55 15.30 -5.80
C THR A 142 8.46 13.88 -6.34
N VAL A 143 7.25 13.32 -6.44
CA VAL A 143 7.01 11.99 -7.01
C VAL A 143 7.12 12.03 -8.54
N LEU A 144 6.43 12.98 -9.19
CA LEU A 144 6.38 13.09 -10.66
C LEU A 144 7.78 13.28 -11.27
N PHE A 145 8.62 14.09 -10.64
CA PHE A 145 9.96 14.40 -11.12
C PHE A 145 11.05 13.49 -10.55
N VAL A 146 10.68 12.52 -9.70
CA VAL A 146 11.61 11.62 -9.01
C VAL A 146 12.69 12.43 -8.26
N SER A 147 12.24 13.43 -7.50
CA SER A 147 13.07 14.33 -6.71
C SER A 147 12.51 14.38 -5.29
N PRO A 148 12.80 13.38 -4.43
CA PRO A 148 12.25 13.30 -3.09
C PRO A 148 12.65 14.54 -2.25
N PRO A 149 11.78 14.96 -1.31
CA PRO A 149 12.12 16.06 -0.40
C PRO A 149 13.29 15.68 0.51
N SER A 150 14.02 16.68 1.02
CA SER A 150 14.98 16.43 2.10
C SER A 150 14.27 16.00 3.38
N GLU A 151 15.01 15.37 4.30
CA GLU A 151 14.49 14.98 5.61
C GLU A 151 13.92 16.16 6.39
N GLU A 152 14.66 17.28 6.44
CA GLU A 152 14.23 18.51 7.09
C GLU A 152 12.95 19.08 6.48
N MET A 153 12.88 19.12 5.15
CA MET A 153 11.70 19.59 4.43
C MET A 153 10.49 18.72 4.76
N MET A 154 10.63 17.39 4.71
CA MET A 154 9.52 16.48 4.97
C MET A 154 9.02 16.60 6.42
N VAL A 155 9.93 16.64 7.38
CA VAL A 155 9.58 16.81 8.81
C VAL A 155 8.85 18.14 9.03
N GLY A 156 9.39 19.23 8.50
CA GLY A 156 8.78 20.56 8.61
C GLY A 156 7.42 20.63 7.94
N LEU A 157 7.32 20.15 6.70
CA LEU A 157 6.09 20.20 5.91
C LEU A 157 4.96 19.38 6.55
N LEU A 158 5.23 18.15 6.99
CA LEU A 158 4.22 17.33 7.65
C LEU A 158 3.81 17.92 9.02
N SER A 159 4.72 18.57 9.75
CA SER A 159 4.38 19.27 11.00
C SER A 159 3.53 20.53 10.77
N CYS A 160 3.69 21.21 9.63
CA CYS A 160 2.80 22.31 9.25
C CYS A 160 1.43 21.78 8.83
N LEU A 161 1.42 20.78 7.94
CA LEU A 161 0.20 20.15 7.44
C LEU A 161 -0.66 19.54 8.55
N SER A 162 -0.03 19.06 9.64
CA SER A 162 -0.77 18.45 10.75
C SER A 162 -1.82 19.37 11.38
N LYS A 163 -1.64 20.69 11.22
CA LYS A 163 -2.49 21.73 11.82
C LYS A 163 -3.61 22.22 10.91
N VAL A 164 -3.47 22.06 9.59
CA VAL A 164 -4.33 22.71 8.57
C VAL A 164 -5.05 21.72 7.66
N LEU A 165 -4.70 20.42 7.72
CA LEU A 165 -5.35 19.38 6.90
C LEU A 165 -6.79 19.10 7.38
N HIS A 166 -7.76 19.83 6.83
CA HIS A 166 -9.17 19.67 7.15
C HIS A 166 -10.00 19.02 6.03
N ASN A 167 -9.58 19.17 4.77
CA ASN A 167 -10.28 18.69 3.59
C ASN A 167 -9.84 17.25 3.23
N SER A 168 -10.80 16.37 2.93
CA SER A 168 -10.54 15.00 2.49
C SER A 168 -9.67 14.94 1.24
N PHE A 169 -9.82 15.89 0.32
CA PHE A 169 -9.04 15.95 -0.91
C PHE A 169 -7.55 16.17 -0.65
N HIS A 170 -7.19 17.04 0.31
CA HIS A 170 -5.80 17.26 0.72
C HIS A 170 -5.24 16.05 1.48
N TRP A 171 -6.07 15.38 2.29
CA TRP A 171 -5.68 14.12 2.91
C TRP A 171 -5.35 13.04 1.88
N GLU A 172 -6.22 12.83 0.90
CA GLU A 172 -5.99 11.89 -0.21
C GLU A 172 -4.67 12.20 -0.92
N CYS A 173 -4.39 13.49 -1.17
CA CYS A 173 -3.14 13.93 -1.77
C CYS A 173 -1.91 13.47 -0.99
N VAL A 174 -1.85 13.87 0.28
CA VAL A 174 -0.68 13.65 1.15
C VAL A 174 -0.47 12.14 1.34
N LEU A 175 -1.54 11.39 1.60
CA LEU A 175 -1.46 9.94 1.76
C LEU A 175 -0.99 9.24 0.48
N SER A 176 -1.48 9.65 -0.70
CA SER A 176 -1.04 9.06 -1.97
C SER A 176 0.45 9.26 -2.24
N VAL A 177 0.98 10.45 -1.95
CA VAL A 177 2.42 10.73 -2.06
C VAL A 177 3.21 9.95 -1.02
N LEU A 178 2.72 9.85 0.21
CA LEU A 178 3.36 9.06 1.25
C LEU A 178 3.42 7.56 0.88
N VAL A 179 2.41 7.00 0.22
CA VAL A 179 2.51 5.60 -0.27
C VAL A 179 3.71 5.43 -1.22
N ALA A 180 4.00 6.42 -2.06
CA ALA A 180 5.14 6.40 -2.98
C ALA A 180 6.48 6.66 -2.27
N LEU A 181 6.53 7.62 -1.33
CA LEU A 181 7.76 8.01 -0.63
C LEU A 181 8.15 7.03 0.49
N LEU A 182 7.19 6.32 1.09
CA LEU A 182 7.42 5.31 2.12
C LEU A 182 7.78 3.96 1.49
N HIS A 183 8.77 3.97 0.59
CA HIS A 183 9.35 2.75 0.03
C HIS A 183 10.38 2.19 1.02
N PRO A 184 10.36 0.88 1.35
CA PRO A 184 11.30 0.28 2.31
C PRO A 184 12.78 0.52 1.98
N GLU A 185 13.12 0.57 0.68
CA GLU A 185 14.49 0.79 0.21
C GLU A 185 14.94 2.26 0.22
N ALA A 186 14.05 3.21 0.54
CA ALA A 186 14.42 4.63 0.55
C ALA A 186 15.25 4.96 1.80
N THR A 187 16.40 5.61 1.62
CA THR A 187 17.33 5.96 2.72
C THR A 187 16.67 6.80 3.83
N SER A 188 15.75 7.69 3.45
CA SER A 188 15.03 8.58 4.36
C SER A 188 13.69 8.03 4.85
N ALA A 189 13.35 6.77 4.51
CA ALA A 189 12.07 6.14 4.83
C ALA A 189 11.77 6.22 6.33
N ARG A 190 12.73 5.89 7.20
CA ARG A 190 12.55 5.92 8.66
C ARG A 190 12.18 7.31 9.18
N VAL A 191 12.84 8.36 8.68
CA VAL A 191 12.57 9.74 9.08
C VAL A 191 11.18 10.16 8.60
N PHE A 192 10.84 9.84 7.35
CA PHE A 192 9.52 10.12 6.79
C PHE A 192 8.40 9.41 7.54
N VAL A 193 8.60 8.16 7.95
CA VAL A 193 7.62 7.42 8.76
C VAL A 193 7.44 8.05 10.13
N THR A 194 8.52 8.49 10.77
CA THR A 194 8.45 9.17 12.08
C THR A 194 7.66 10.48 11.95
N ALA A 195 7.97 11.29 10.94
CA ALA A 195 7.25 12.53 10.64
C ALA A 195 5.77 12.29 10.31
N PHE A 196 5.48 11.28 9.48
CA PHE A 196 4.12 10.87 9.15
C PHE A 196 3.33 10.43 10.38
N THR A 197 3.95 9.62 11.24
CA THR A 197 3.32 9.15 12.48
C THR A 197 3.01 10.30 13.43
N MET A 198 3.92 11.28 13.53
CA MET A 198 3.68 12.50 14.32
C MET A 198 2.52 13.33 13.74
N MET A 199 2.51 13.57 12.42
CA MET A 199 1.42 14.27 11.75
C MET A 199 0.07 13.61 12.02
N LEU A 200 -0.03 12.28 11.85
CA LEU A 200 -1.26 11.55 12.14
C LEU A 200 -1.70 11.72 13.60
N ARG A 201 -0.78 11.63 14.56
CA ARG A 201 -1.12 11.82 15.98
C ARG A 201 -1.66 13.20 16.27
N GLU A 202 -1.03 14.21 15.71
CA GLU A 202 -1.41 15.62 15.90
C GLU A 202 -2.76 15.94 15.23
N SER A 203 -2.99 15.43 14.02
CA SER A 203 -4.22 15.75 13.27
C SER A 203 -5.41 14.87 13.62
N LEU A 204 -5.18 13.56 13.78
CA LEU A 204 -6.26 12.56 13.84
C LEU A 204 -6.51 12.04 15.26
N GLY A 205 -5.52 12.20 16.15
CA GLY A 205 -5.48 11.44 17.40
C GLY A 205 -5.58 9.94 17.09
N GLU A 206 -6.46 9.22 17.77
CA GLU A 206 -6.67 7.78 17.56
C GLU A 206 -7.84 7.46 16.61
N SER A 207 -8.52 8.44 16.04
CA SER A 207 -9.75 8.23 15.25
C SER A 207 -9.57 8.54 13.77
N VAL A 208 -10.22 7.77 12.90
CA VAL A 208 -10.35 8.13 11.48
C VAL A 208 -11.39 9.25 11.36
N PRO A 209 -11.06 10.41 10.75
CA PRO A 209 -12.04 11.47 10.58
C PRO A 209 -13.24 11.01 9.78
N LYS A 210 -14.43 11.36 10.24
CA LYS A 210 -15.68 11.12 9.50
C LYS A 210 -15.74 11.85 8.16
N THR A 211 -14.88 12.85 7.96
CA THR A 211 -14.75 13.60 6.72
C THR A 211 -13.98 12.85 5.64
N PHE A 212 -13.26 11.77 5.99
CA PHE A 212 -12.53 10.98 5.00
C PHE A 212 -13.50 10.38 3.98
N SER A 213 -13.14 10.51 2.72
CA SER A 213 -13.77 9.73 1.66
C SER A 213 -13.37 8.25 1.81
N ARG A 214 -14.08 7.38 1.10
CA ARG A 214 -13.72 5.96 1.02
C ARG A 214 -12.29 5.78 0.48
N ASP A 215 -11.93 6.54 -0.57
CA ASP A 215 -10.57 6.59 -1.13
C ASP A 215 -9.53 6.99 -0.07
N GLY A 216 -9.86 8.00 0.77
CA GLY A 216 -9.00 8.44 1.86
C GLY A 216 -8.74 7.36 2.91
N VAL A 217 -9.75 6.56 3.25
CA VAL A 217 -9.59 5.41 4.17
C VAL A 217 -8.68 4.34 3.56
N VAL A 218 -8.86 4.04 2.26
CA VAL A 218 -8.02 3.09 1.52
C VAL A 218 -6.57 3.55 1.49
N LEU A 219 -6.33 4.82 1.16
CA LEU A 219 -5.00 5.43 1.16
C LEU A 219 -4.36 5.42 2.55
N LEU A 220 -5.14 5.70 3.59
CA LEU A 220 -4.66 5.64 4.97
C LEU A 220 -4.18 4.24 5.33
N LEU A 221 -4.94 3.20 4.99
CA LEU A 221 -4.57 1.80 5.24
C LEU A 221 -3.25 1.44 4.55
N LEU A 222 -3.05 1.88 3.30
CA LEU A 222 -1.82 1.63 2.54
C LEU A 222 -0.61 2.36 3.14
N SER A 223 -0.75 3.66 3.44
CA SER A 223 0.32 4.45 4.04
C SER A 223 0.71 3.89 5.42
N VAL A 224 -0.28 3.49 6.23
CA VAL A 224 -0.04 2.88 7.54
C VAL A 224 0.64 1.52 7.41
N ALA A 225 0.22 0.67 6.46
CA ALA A 225 0.86 -0.61 6.22
C ALA A 225 2.36 -0.44 5.87
N ARG A 226 2.68 0.48 4.97
CA ARG A 226 4.08 0.83 4.62
C ARG A 226 4.85 1.36 5.82
N ALA A 227 4.27 2.28 6.58
CA ALA A 227 4.88 2.82 7.79
C ALA A 227 5.17 1.71 8.82
N THR A 228 4.24 0.78 9.04
CA THR A 228 4.45 -0.35 9.96
C THR A 228 5.57 -1.29 9.50
N ALA A 229 5.70 -1.53 8.19
CA ALA A 229 6.79 -2.34 7.64
C ALA A 229 8.16 -1.71 7.99
N ILE A 230 8.34 -0.43 7.65
CA ILE A 230 9.58 0.32 7.89
C ILE A 230 9.92 0.39 9.38
N LEU A 231 8.93 0.67 10.26
CA LEU A 231 9.17 0.70 11.72
C LEU A 231 9.60 -0.67 12.26
N ARG A 232 9.04 -1.76 11.72
CA ARG A 232 9.36 -3.12 12.16
C ARG A 232 10.79 -3.49 11.83
N GLU A 233 11.24 -3.18 10.61
CA GLU A 233 12.60 -3.48 10.14
C GLU A 233 13.68 -2.65 10.83
N ASN A 234 13.34 -1.41 11.20
CA ASN A 234 14.27 -0.49 11.84
C ASN A 234 14.28 -0.60 13.39
N GLU A 235 13.62 -1.61 13.96
CA GLU A 235 13.43 -1.81 15.40
C GLU A 235 13.00 -0.52 16.12
N ALA A 236 12.11 0.23 15.48
CA ALA A 236 11.75 1.58 15.89
C ALA A 236 10.77 1.61 17.07
N SER A 237 10.41 2.83 17.49
CA SER A 237 9.55 3.15 18.64
C SER A 237 8.31 2.25 18.73
N SER A 238 8.24 1.45 19.81
CA SER A 238 7.08 0.61 20.11
C SER A 238 5.79 1.42 20.27
N LYS A 239 5.90 2.68 20.71
CA LYS A 239 4.75 3.61 20.81
C LYS A 239 4.18 3.95 19.43
N ASP A 240 5.04 4.17 18.45
CA ASP A 240 4.66 4.51 17.06
C ASP A 240 3.98 3.33 16.40
N MET A 241 4.55 2.13 16.57
CA MET A 241 3.93 0.89 16.13
C MET A 241 2.53 0.69 16.73
N VAL A 242 2.39 0.80 18.05
CA VAL A 242 1.09 0.63 18.73
C VAL A 242 0.05 1.64 18.24
N TYR A 243 0.45 2.89 18.05
CA TYR A 243 -0.40 3.94 17.52
C TYR A 243 -0.89 3.62 16.09
N LEU A 244 0.03 3.29 15.18
CA LEU A 244 -0.31 2.97 13.80
C LEU A 244 -1.21 1.73 13.72
N LEU A 245 -0.96 0.71 14.53
CA LEU A 245 -1.82 -0.48 14.60
C LEU A 245 -3.21 -0.16 15.14
N ALA A 246 -3.36 0.78 16.08
CA ALA A 246 -4.67 1.23 16.55
C ALA A 246 -5.41 2.02 15.46
N LEU A 247 -4.71 2.89 14.73
CA LEU A 247 -5.29 3.65 13.62
C LEU A 247 -5.71 2.73 12.47
N GLN A 248 -4.87 1.75 12.10
CA GLN A 248 -5.19 0.74 11.10
C GLN A 248 -6.46 -0.03 11.47
N GLN A 249 -6.59 -0.42 12.74
CA GLN A 249 -7.78 -1.10 13.25
C GLN A 249 -9.05 -0.26 13.03
N ASN A 250 -8.99 1.05 13.29
CA ASN A 250 -10.13 1.94 13.11
C ASN A 250 -10.46 2.17 11.63
N ALA A 251 -9.44 2.28 10.78
CA ALA A 251 -9.63 2.38 9.33
C ALA A 251 -10.22 1.09 8.72
N LEU A 252 -9.82 -0.09 9.23
CA LEU A 252 -10.42 -1.38 8.84
C LEU A 252 -11.90 -1.45 9.21
N VAL A 253 -12.27 -0.97 10.40
CA VAL A 253 -13.69 -0.89 10.82
C VAL A 253 -14.46 0.01 9.86
N GLU A 254 -13.92 1.18 9.50
CA GLU A 254 -14.62 2.10 8.61
C GLU A 254 -14.79 1.55 7.18
N LEU A 255 -13.77 0.87 6.65
CA LEU A 255 -13.86 0.21 5.35
C LEU A 255 -14.90 -0.92 5.34
N CYS A 256 -15.02 -1.69 6.43
CA CYS A 256 -15.84 -2.90 6.49
C CYS A 256 -17.29 -2.68 6.99
N CYS A 257 -17.54 -1.66 7.82
CA CYS A 257 -18.81 -1.47 8.53
C CYS A 257 -19.77 -0.49 7.85
N THR A 258 -19.53 -0.09 6.60
CA THR A 258 -20.42 0.83 5.88
C THR A 258 -21.81 0.20 5.68
N PRO A 259 -22.92 0.85 6.08
CA PRO A 259 -24.27 0.28 5.99
C PRO A 259 -24.64 -0.11 4.56
N GLY A 260 -25.11 -1.35 4.36
CA GLY A 260 -25.52 -1.87 3.05
C GLY A 260 -24.38 -2.37 2.17
N ALA A 261 -23.17 -2.56 2.72
CA ALA A 261 -21.97 -2.96 1.98
C ALA A 261 -22.22 -4.21 1.12
N ALA A 262 -22.39 -3.97 -0.18
CA ALA A 262 -22.05 -4.90 -1.24
C ALA A 262 -20.63 -5.45 -1.00
N PRO A 263 -20.28 -6.62 -1.57
CA PRO A 263 -18.89 -7.07 -1.56
C PRO A 263 -17.97 -5.92 -2.02
N LEU A 264 -16.82 -5.79 -1.36
CA LEU A 264 -15.83 -4.78 -1.72
C LEU A 264 -15.48 -4.87 -3.21
N PRO A 265 -15.29 -3.75 -3.92
CA PRO A 265 -14.66 -3.77 -5.23
C PRO A 265 -13.25 -4.38 -5.11
N ARG A 266 -12.75 -4.89 -6.24
CA ARG A 266 -11.48 -5.64 -6.32
C ARG A 266 -10.33 -4.92 -5.59
N GLU A 267 -10.14 -3.64 -5.86
CA GLU A 267 -9.02 -2.85 -5.34
C GLU A 267 -9.08 -2.70 -3.81
N GLU A 268 -10.28 -2.48 -3.26
CA GLU A 268 -10.49 -2.37 -1.82
C GLU A 268 -10.35 -3.71 -1.12
N LEU A 269 -10.80 -4.79 -1.75
CA LEU A 269 -10.55 -6.15 -1.25
C LEU A 269 -9.05 -6.41 -1.16
N LEU A 270 -8.28 -6.02 -2.17
CA LEU A 270 -6.83 -6.18 -2.14
C LEU A 270 -6.17 -5.33 -1.04
N VAL A 271 -6.64 -4.10 -0.79
CA VAL A 271 -6.16 -3.29 0.35
C VAL A 271 -6.50 -3.93 1.68
N LEU A 272 -7.71 -4.48 1.82
CA LEU A 272 -8.11 -5.21 3.01
C LEU A 272 -7.16 -6.40 3.26
N THR A 273 -6.88 -7.20 2.23
CA THR A 273 -5.95 -8.33 2.35
C THR A 273 -4.53 -7.89 2.71
N ASP A 274 -4.05 -6.81 2.11
CA ASP A 274 -2.74 -6.21 2.41
C ASP A 274 -2.65 -5.76 3.86
N ALA A 275 -3.66 -5.04 4.35
CA ALA A 275 -3.72 -4.57 5.72
C ALA A 275 -3.70 -5.72 6.74
N ILE A 276 -4.43 -6.81 6.48
CA ILE A 276 -4.43 -8.02 7.34
C ILE A 276 -3.03 -8.66 7.37
N CYS A 277 -2.42 -8.86 6.21
CA CYS A 277 -1.10 -9.49 6.10
C CYS A 277 -0.01 -8.63 6.78
N TRP A 278 0.04 -7.32 6.50
CA TRP A 278 1.01 -6.42 7.15
C TRP A 278 0.80 -6.32 8.64
N ARG A 279 -0.45 -6.29 9.10
CA ARG A 279 -0.75 -6.29 10.54
C ARG A 279 -0.16 -7.51 11.21
N PHE A 280 -0.40 -8.70 10.66
CA PHE A 280 0.14 -9.95 11.18
C PHE A 280 1.68 -9.96 11.20
N ALA A 281 2.31 -9.50 10.12
CA ALA A 281 3.77 -9.40 10.03
C ALA A 281 4.35 -8.43 11.08
N ALA A 282 3.76 -7.24 11.21
CA ALA A 282 4.21 -6.19 12.12
C ALA A 282 4.06 -6.57 13.60
N THR A 283 3.01 -7.31 13.96
CA THR A 283 2.76 -7.79 15.33
C THR A 283 3.43 -9.12 15.65
N GLY A 284 4.31 -9.63 14.78
CA GLY A 284 5.01 -10.90 15.01
C GLY A 284 4.07 -12.11 15.10
N GLY A 285 2.94 -12.04 14.39
CA GLY A 285 2.05 -13.16 14.18
C GLY A 285 0.78 -13.18 15.03
N CYS A 286 0.38 -12.03 15.58
CA CYS A 286 -0.89 -11.87 16.30
C CYS A 286 -1.77 -10.83 15.62
N LEU A 287 -2.86 -11.24 14.97
CA LEU A 287 -3.70 -10.29 14.22
C LEU A 287 -4.36 -9.25 15.13
N HIS A 288 -4.59 -9.54 16.42
CA HIS A 288 -5.12 -8.60 17.44
C HIS A 288 -6.21 -7.65 16.90
N LEU A 289 -7.21 -8.20 16.22
CA LEU A 289 -8.39 -7.45 15.82
C LEU A 289 -9.44 -7.54 16.93
N ARG A 290 -9.96 -6.38 17.37
CA ARG A 290 -11.02 -6.35 18.39
C ARG A 290 -12.38 -6.59 17.73
N GLU A 291 -13.25 -7.41 18.30
CA GLU A 291 -14.66 -7.46 17.89
C GLU A 291 -15.28 -6.05 18.06
N PRO A 292 -16.14 -5.57 17.13
CA PRO A 292 -16.79 -6.27 16.02
C PRO A 292 -16.01 -6.29 14.69
N SER A 293 -14.75 -5.85 14.67
CA SER A 293 -13.99 -5.70 13.41
C SER A 293 -13.69 -7.02 12.72
N LEU A 294 -13.40 -8.10 13.46
CA LEU A 294 -13.03 -9.38 12.86
C LEU A 294 -14.18 -10.00 12.06
N ASP A 295 -15.39 -10.03 12.62
CA ASP A 295 -16.57 -10.56 11.92
C ASP A 295 -16.88 -9.75 10.65
N SER A 296 -16.71 -8.43 10.73
CA SER A 296 -16.91 -7.52 9.60
C SER A 296 -15.86 -7.75 8.51
N VAL A 297 -14.59 -7.91 8.89
CA VAL A 297 -13.49 -8.23 7.98
C VAL A 297 -13.72 -9.58 7.31
N VAL A 298 -14.04 -10.63 8.08
CA VAL A 298 -14.30 -11.98 7.55
C VAL A 298 -15.47 -11.96 6.57
N LYS A 299 -16.53 -11.18 6.86
CA LYS A 299 -17.65 -11.01 5.93
C LYS A 299 -17.21 -10.39 4.60
N GLN A 300 -16.32 -9.39 4.60
CA GLN A 300 -15.82 -8.78 3.37
C GLN A 300 -14.88 -9.70 2.57
N LEU A 301 -14.25 -10.68 3.22
CA LEU A 301 -13.44 -11.71 2.55
C LEU A 301 -14.29 -12.81 1.90
N GLN A 302 -15.60 -12.86 2.14
CA GLN A 302 -16.48 -13.86 1.52
C GLN A 302 -16.59 -13.63 0.01
N LEU A 303 -16.38 -14.69 -0.75
CA LEU A 303 -16.40 -14.68 -2.20
C LEU A 303 -17.75 -15.21 -2.69
N SER A 304 -18.71 -14.29 -2.81
CA SER A 304 -20.07 -14.61 -3.26
C SER A 304 -20.15 -15.00 -4.74
N SER A 305 -19.13 -14.70 -5.54
CA SER A 305 -19.09 -15.01 -6.98
C SER A 305 -17.70 -15.46 -7.42
N LYS A 306 -17.65 -16.52 -8.25
CA LYS A 306 -16.42 -16.98 -8.90
C LYS A 306 -15.81 -15.93 -9.84
N ALA A 307 -16.62 -15.02 -10.37
CA ALA A 307 -16.16 -13.98 -11.29
C ALA A 307 -15.10 -13.04 -10.67
N VAL A 308 -15.09 -12.89 -9.34
CA VAL A 308 -14.04 -12.11 -8.65
C VAL A 308 -12.68 -12.81 -8.78
N LEU A 309 -12.64 -14.14 -8.68
CA LEU A 309 -11.39 -14.89 -8.77
C LEU A 309 -10.83 -14.92 -10.19
N ASP A 310 -11.71 -14.99 -11.20
CA ASP A 310 -11.30 -15.09 -12.60
C ASP A 310 -10.57 -13.83 -13.13
N VAL A 311 -10.68 -12.69 -12.43
CA VAL A 311 -9.98 -11.43 -12.77
C VAL A 311 -8.75 -11.15 -11.91
N LEU A 312 -8.50 -11.97 -10.89
CA LEU A 312 -7.32 -11.84 -10.02
C LEU A 312 -6.18 -12.66 -10.58
N VAL A 313 -4.96 -12.13 -10.50
CA VAL A 313 -3.76 -12.94 -10.80
C VAL A 313 -3.51 -13.93 -9.65
N VAL A 314 -2.78 -15.01 -9.92
CA VAL A 314 -2.45 -16.05 -8.91
C VAL A 314 -1.87 -15.44 -7.64
N SER A 315 -1.00 -14.44 -7.78
CA SER A 315 -0.41 -13.76 -6.64
C SER A 315 -1.45 -13.05 -5.76
N GLU A 316 -2.44 -12.40 -6.34
CA GLU A 316 -3.52 -11.76 -5.60
C GLU A 316 -4.39 -12.82 -4.89
N CYS A 317 -4.70 -13.92 -5.55
CA CYS A 317 -5.44 -15.04 -4.98
C CYS A 317 -4.70 -15.71 -3.81
N THR A 318 -3.37 -15.92 -3.89
CA THR A 318 -2.60 -16.51 -2.79
C THR A 318 -2.52 -15.58 -1.58
N LYS A 319 -2.46 -14.27 -1.79
CA LYS A 319 -2.52 -13.27 -0.71
C LYS A 319 -3.87 -13.27 -0.02
N LEU A 320 -4.94 -13.26 -0.82
CA LEU A 320 -6.31 -13.31 -0.31
C LEU A 320 -6.55 -14.61 0.47
N PHE A 321 -6.02 -15.74 0.00
CA PHE A 321 -6.01 -17.00 0.73
C PHE A 321 -5.26 -16.87 2.06
N CYS A 322 -4.02 -16.35 2.04
CA CYS A 322 -3.23 -16.15 3.26
C CYS A 322 -3.97 -15.25 4.26
N ALA A 323 -4.44 -14.08 3.84
CA ALA A 323 -5.20 -13.16 4.68
C ALA A 323 -6.46 -13.82 5.27
N SER A 324 -7.16 -14.61 4.47
CA SER A 324 -8.34 -15.36 4.92
C SER A 324 -7.99 -16.44 5.96
N CYS A 325 -6.91 -17.18 5.76
CA CYS A 325 -6.39 -18.13 6.74
C CYS A 325 -6.06 -17.43 8.07
N LEU A 326 -5.41 -16.27 8.02
CA LEU A 326 -5.06 -15.46 9.20
C LEU A 326 -6.29 -14.92 9.93
N ALA A 327 -7.32 -14.50 9.19
CA ALA A 327 -8.56 -13.96 9.76
C ALA A 327 -9.47 -15.05 10.36
N LEU A 328 -9.40 -16.29 9.83
CA LEU A 328 -10.23 -17.42 10.25
C LEU A 328 -9.54 -18.34 11.28
N VAL A 329 -8.44 -17.90 11.90
CA VAL A 329 -7.81 -18.66 12.98
C VAL A 329 -8.76 -18.69 14.20
N PRO A 330 -9.05 -19.86 14.78
CA PRO A 330 -9.89 -19.94 15.98
C PRO A 330 -9.25 -19.16 17.15
N PRO A 331 -10.03 -18.38 17.92
CA PRO A 331 -9.51 -17.79 19.16
C PRO A 331 -9.06 -18.92 20.09
N SER A 332 -7.82 -18.83 20.59
CA SER A 332 -7.17 -19.88 21.39
C SER A 332 -7.75 -20.08 22.81
N SER A 333 -8.92 -19.53 23.11
CA SER A 333 -9.61 -19.65 24.41
C SER A 333 -10.95 -20.38 24.26
N GLU A 334 -11.04 -21.54 24.89
CA GLU A 334 -12.26 -22.28 25.28
C GLU A 334 -13.12 -22.91 24.15
N GLY A 335 -12.73 -24.13 23.77
CA GLY A 335 -13.57 -25.32 23.94
C GLY A 335 -14.81 -25.53 23.05
N ASN A 336 -15.23 -24.54 22.27
CA ASN A 336 -16.32 -24.72 21.30
C ASN A 336 -15.89 -24.23 19.91
N PRO A 337 -15.69 -25.12 18.92
CA PRO A 337 -15.59 -24.67 17.53
C PRO A 337 -16.89 -23.93 17.20
N ARG A 338 -16.82 -22.63 16.87
CA ARG A 338 -18.00 -21.88 16.44
C ARG A 338 -18.61 -22.66 15.26
N PRO A 339 -19.88 -23.11 15.30
CA PRO A 339 -20.52 -23.75 14.13
C PRO A 339 -20.57 -22.80 12.91
N GLN A 340 -20.38 -21.50 13.13
CA GLN A 340 -20.21 -20.48 12.08
C GLN A 340 -18.94 -20.67 11.25
N CYS A 341 -17.90 -21.36 11.74
CA CYS A 341 -16.66 -21.58 10.99
C CYS A 341 -16.95 -22.33 9.69
N GLN A 342 -17.72 -23.43 9.69
CA GLN A 342 -17.93 -24.22 8.47
C GLN A 342 -18.51 -23.41 7.30
N HIS A 343 -19.48 -22.53 7.58
CA HIS A 343 -20.08 -21.69 6.54
C HIS A 343 -19.12 -20.60 6.03
N GLN A 344 -18.34 -19.98 6.93
CA GLN A 344 -17.31 -19.01 6.54
C GLN A 344 -16.25 -19.65 5.64
N TRP A 345 -15.88 -20.90 5.90
CA TRP A 345 -14.90 -21.61 5.11
C TRP A 345 -15.41 -21.95 3.71
N GLN A 346 -16.66 -22.39 3.62
CA GLN A 346 -17.35 -22.67 2.35
C GLN A 346 -17.50 -21.42 1.46
N THR A 347 -17.63 -20.25 2.07
CA THR A 347 -17.88 -18.99 1.36
C THR A 347 -16.61 -18.18 1.12
N THR A 348 -15.53 -18.41 1.88
CA THR A 348 -14.25 -17.70 1.75
C THR A 348 -13.16 -18.58 1.15
N LEU A 349 -12.78 -19.67 1.82
CA LEU A 349 -11.59 -20.47 1.47
C LEU A 349 -11.86 -21.54 0.39
N ASP A 350 -13.01 -22.21 0.42
CA ASP A 350 -13.34 -23.26 -0.57
C ASP A 350 -13.28 -22.74 -2.03
N PRO A 351 -13.82 -21.55 -2.38
CA PRO A 351 -13.71 -21.00 -3.72
C PRO A 351 -12.26 -20.69 -4.11
N LEU A 352 -11.47 -20.12 -3.19
CA LEU A 352 -10.04 -19.81 -3.41
C LEU A 352 -9.24 -21.07 -3.70
N VAL A 353 -9.38 -22.08 -2.86
CA VAL A 353 -8.64 -23.34 -3.01
C VAL A 353 -9.05 -24.02 -4.31
N SER A 354 -10.34 -24.09 -4.63
CA SER A 354 -10.79 -24.67 -5.90
C SER A 354 -10.26 -23.93 -7.14
N HIS A 355 -10.00 -22.63 -7.04
CA HIS A 355 -9.45 -21.83 -8.14
C HIS A 355 -7.93 -21.98 -8.22
N LEU A 356 -7.23 -21.83 -7.09
CA LEU A 356 -5.77 -21.96 -6.99
C LEU A 356 -5.27 -23.37 -7.33
N ASP A 357 -6.01 -24.42 -6.94
CA ASP A 357 -5.70 -25.82 -7.25
C ASP A 357 -5.60 -26.08 -8.77
N ARG A 358 -6.45 -25.41 -9.56
CA ARG A 358 -6.41 -25.48 -11.02
C ARG A 358 -5.22 -24.75 -11.63
N LEU A 359 -4.60 -23.84 -10.88
CA LEU A 359 -3.52 -22.96 -11.30
C LEU A 359 -2.18 -23.34 -10.63
N VAL A 360 -2.08 -24.49 -9.96
CA VAL A 360 -0.86 -24.94 -9.25
C VAL A 360 0.40 -24.77 -10.11
N ARG A 361 0.32 -25.16 -11.38
CA ARG A 361 1.44 -25.15 -12.34
C ARG A 361 1.99 -23.77 -12.70
N VAL A 362 1.32 -22.68 -12.34
CA VAL A 362 1.77 -21.31 -12.61
C VAL A 362 2.12 -20.54 -11.33
N HIS A 363 2.21 -21.21 -10.19
CA HIS A 363 2.62 -20.57 -8.94
C HIS A 363 4.12 -20.26 -8.95
N SER A 364 4.47 -19.05 -8.52
CA SER A 364 5.85 -18.72 -8.17
C SER A 364 6.22 -19.26 -6.79
N ILE A 365 7.53 -19.29 -6.48
CA ILE A 365 8.02 -19.63 -5.13
C ILE A 365 7.42 -18.70 -4.07
N VAL A 366 7.28 -17.41 -4.38
CA VAL A 366 6.69 -16.41 -3.48
C VAL A 366 5.21 -16.69 -3.22
N ASP A 367 4.48 -17.15 -4.24
CA ASP A 367 3.07 -17.50 -4.10
C ASP A 367 2.87 -18.76 -3.25
N ALA A 368 3.71 -19.78 -3.47
CA ALA A 368 3.71 -20.98 -2.65
C ALA A 368 4.07 -20.67 -1.19
N LEU A 369 5.10 -19.85 -0.95
CA LEU A 369 5.46 -19.38 0.39
C LEU A 369 4.28 -18.68 1.08
N CYS A 370 3.57 -17.79 0.37
CA CYS A 370 2.40 -17.10 0.91
C CYS A 370 1.29 -18.08 1.35
N VAL A 371 1.04 -19.13 0.56
CA VAL A 371 0.09 -20.18 0.90
C VAL A 371 0.53 -20.96 2.14
N PHE A 372 1.79 -21.38 2.18
CA PHE A 372 2.34 -22.16 3.30
C PHE A 372 2.34 -21.38 4.61
N VAL A 373 2.60 -20.07 4.58
CA VAL A 373 2.46 -19.20 5.75
C VAL A 373 1.01 -19.16 6.26
N GLY A 374 0.02 -19.03 5.37
CA GLY A 374 -1.38 -19.08 5.79
C GLY A 374 -1.75 -20.41 6.47
N LEU A 375 -1.25 -21.52 5.92
CA LEU A 375 -1.51 -22.87 6.42
C LEU A 375 -0.74 -23.21 7.72
N SER A 376 0.47 -22.67 7.92
CA SER A 376 1.22 -22.88 9.16
C SER A 376 0.53 -22.22 10.36
N VAL A 377 -0.20 -21.14 10.11
CA VAL A 377 -0.97 -20.42 11.13
C VAL A 377 -2.36 -21.05 11.34
N ASN A 378 -3.01 -21.52 10.27
CA ASN A 378 -4.36 -22.08 10.33
C ASN A 378 -4.37 -23.61 10.17
N GLY A 379 -4.24 -24.33 11.28
CA GLY A 379 -4.20 -25.80 11.32
C GLY A 379 -5.47 -26.48 10.78
N ASP A 380 -6.65 -25.87 10.97
CA ASP A 380 -7.90 -26.39 10.43
C ASP A 380 -7.88 -26.33 8.87
N ALA A 381 -7.22 -25.30 8.29
CA ALA A 381 -7.16 -25.07 6.83
C ALA A 381 -6.19 -26.06 6.21
N ARG A 382 -5.07 -26.27 6.89
CA ARG A 382 -4.12 -27.35 6.58
C ARG A 382 -4.82 -28.70 6.57
N ALA A 383 -5.62 -29.01 7.59
CA ALA A 383 -6.33 -30.30 7.68
C ALA A 383 -7.42 -30.48 6.61
N ARG A 384 -8.13 -29.41 6.23
CA ARG A 384 -9.22 -29.48 5.24
C ARG A 384 -8.72 -29.53 3.79
N TYR A 385 -7.69 -28.75 3.46
CA TYR A 385 -7.29 -28.50 2.07
C TYR A 385 -6.09 -29.32 1.59
N ARG A 386 -5.73 -30.41 2.28
CA ARG A 386 -4.52 -31.22 2.08
C ARG A 386 -4.04 -31.42 0.64
N LYS A 387 -4.97 -31.65 -0.31
CA LYS A 387 -4.61 -31.90 -1.72
C LYS A 387 -3.87 -30.74 -2.38
N TYR A 388 -4.30 -29.51 -2.13
CA TYR A 388 -3.74 -28.32 -2.76
C TYR A 388 -2.29 -28.02 -2.35
N PRO A 389 -1.92 -27.93 -1.05
CA PRO A 389 -0.53 -27.71 -0.66
C PRO A 389 0.38 -28.90 -1.01
N LEU A 390 -0.14 -30.13 -1.08
CA LEU A 390 0.62 -31.28 -1.59
C LEU A 390 0.96 -31.09 -3.09
N ALA A 391 -0.03 -30.72 -3.91
CA ALA A 391 0.20 -30.42 -5.33
C ALA A 391 1.17 -29.25 -5.54
N LEU A 392 1.15 -28.23 -4.67
CA LEU A 392 2.14 -27.15 -4.68
C LEU A 392 3.55 -27.64 -4.35
N LEU A 393 3.72 -28.54 -3.38
CA LEU A 393 5.03 -29.11 -3.05
C LEU A 393 5.56 -29.97 -4.20
N GLU A 394 4.70 -30.81 -4.80
CA GLU A 394 5.05 -31.59 -5.99
C GLU A 394 5.48 -30.68 -7.14
N HIS A 395 4.74 -29.59 -7.40
CA HIS A 395 5.13 -28.60 -8.40
C HIS A 395 6.49 -27.96 -8.10
N LEU A 396 6.76 -27.56 -6.86
CA LEU A 396 8.08 -27.00 -6.48
C LEU A 396 9.22 -28.03 -6.61
N GLN A 397 8.95 -29.30 -6.33
CA GLN A 397 9.92 -30.40 -6.51
C GLN A 397 10.21 -30.64 -8.00
N GLU A 398 9.18 -30.71 -8.84
CA GLU A 398 9.34 -30.89 -10.29
C GLU A 398 10.13 -29.72 -10.91
N GLU A 399 9.84 -28.48 -10.51
CA GLU A 399 10.60 -27.32 -10.97
C GLU A 399 12.04 -27.28 -10.46
N GLN A 400 12.30 -27.86 -9.27
CA GLN A 400 13.67 -28.05 -8.76
C GLN A 400 14.44 -29.07 -9.62
N ASP A 401 13.82 -30.19 -9.97
CA ASP A 401 14.45 -31.25 -10.77
C ASP A 401 14.83 -30.77 -12.18
N VAL A 402 14.12 -29.75 -12.70
CA VAL A 402 14.45 -29.06 -13.97
C VAL A 402 15.61 -28.07 -13.81
N GLY A 403 16.09 -27.82 -12.58
CA GLY A 403 17.36 -27.15 -12.25
C GLY A 403 17.33 -25.62 -12.28
N ASN A 404 16.18 -25.00 -12.55
CA ASN A 404 16.14 -23.58 -12.90
C ASN A 404 15.66 -22.67 -11.76
N ILE A 405 14.57 -22.99 -11.07
CA ILE A 405 13.87 -21.97 -10.28
C ILE A 405 14.60 -21.52 -9.00
N PHE A 406 15.19 -22.44 -8.24
CA PHE A 406 15.85 -22.10 -6.97
C PHE A 406 17.23 -21.48 -7.20
N THR A 407 17.95 -21.98 -8.20
CA THR A 407 19.21 -21.39 -8.64
C THR A 407 18.98 -19.98 -9.19
N GLU A 408 17.94 -19.79 -10.01
CA GLU A 408 17.57 -18.48 -10.54
C GLU A 408 17.13 -17.52 -9.43
N LEU A 409 16.30 -17.98 -8.49
CA LEU A 409 15.90 -17.19 -7.33
C LEU A 409 17.11 -16.72 -6.52
N LEU A 410 18.07 -17.60 -6.24
CA LEU A 410 19.30 -17.24 -5.51
C LEU A 410 20.16 -16.28 -6.33
N ARG A 411 20.29 -16.49 -7.65
CA ARG A 411 21.03 -15.60 -8.55
C ARG A 411 20.39 -14.22 -8.68
N SER A 412 19.07 -14.13 -8.58
CA SER A 412 18.33 -12.87 -8.62
C SER A 412 18.29 -12.15 -7.27
N GLY A 413 19.08 -12.57 -6.28
CA GLY A 413 19.12 -11.96 -4.94
C GLY A 413 17.97 -12.40 -4.02
N GLY A 414 17.23 -13.44 -4.36
CA GLY A 414 16.12 -13.98 -3.56
C GLY A 414 16.54 -14.85 -2.37
N SER A 415 17.71 -14.57 -1.76
CA SER A 415 18.21 -15.32 -0.59
C SER A 415 17.22 -15.29 0.56
N ASP A 416 16.56 -14.15 0.78
CA ASP A 416 15.61 -13.98 1.87
C ASP A 416 14.34 -14.79 1.63
N VAL A 417 13.85 -14.82 0.38
CA VAL A 417 12.71 -15.66 -0.02
C VAL A 417 13.03 -17.13 0.18
N PHE A 418 14.24 -17.54 -0.20
CA PHE A 418 14.71 -18.91 -0.02
C PHE A 418 14.80 -19.29 1.48
N ALA A 419 15.37 -18.42 2.30
CA ALA A 419 15.47 -18.62 3.74
C ALA A 419 14.09 -18.69 4.40
N ALA A 420 13.18 -17.80 4.01
CA ALA A 420 11.79 -17.77 4.46
C ALA A 420 11.07 -19.08 4.09
N LEU A 421 11.21 -19.55 2.84
CA LEU A 421 10.63 -20.82 2.40
C LEU A 421 11.15 -21.99 3.24
N THR A 422 12.47 -22.12 3.37
CA THR A 422 13.09 -23.22 4.13
C THR A 422 12.62 -23.21 5.59
N SER A 423 12.51 -22.03 6.19
CA SER A 423 12.00 -21.85 7.55
C SER A 423 10.54 -22.28 7.68
N THR A 424 9.65 -21.79 6.80
CA THR A 424 8.23 -22.13 6.81
C THR A 424 7.99 -23.62 6.54
N LEU A 425 8.73 -24.24 5.61
CA LEU A 425 8.66 -25.67 5.36
C LEU A 425 9.13 -26.48 6.59
N THR A 426 10.21 -26.05 7.25
CA THR A 426 10.67 -26.67 8.50
C THR A 426 9.61 -26.57 9.60
N GLU A 427 8.94 -25.43 9.72
CA GLU A 427 7.84 -25.22 10.65
C GLU A 427 6.64 -26.13 10.32
N LEU A 428 6.25 -26.25 9.05
CA LEU A 428 5.19 -27.16 8.61
C LEU A 428 5.51 -28.62 8.94
N ARG A 429 6.75 -29.06 8.70
CA ARG A 429 7.22 -30.40 9.07
C ARG A 429 7.13 -30.66 10.58
N ASN A 430 7.50 -29.67 11.39
CA ASN A 430 7.59 -29.84 12.84
C ASN A 430 6.24 -29.62 13.58
N SER A 431 5.27 -28.99 12.93
CA SER A 431 4.01 -28.57 13.56
C SER A 431 2.85 -29.56 13.42
N GLY A 432 3.01 -30.63 12.64
CA GLY A 432 1.94 -31.59 12.41
C GLY A 432 2.43 -33.01 12.17
N GLU A 433 1.59 -33.96 12.53
CA GLU A 433 1.69 -35.37 12.12
C GLU A 433 0.67 -35.59 10.98
N ASP A 434 0.95 -35.02 9.80
CA ASP A 434 0.07 -35.14 8.64
C ASP A 434 0.84 -35.33 7.32
N ASP A 435 0.09 -35.69 6.27
CA ASP A 435 0.64 -35.97 4.93
C ASP A 435 1.50 -34.80 4.40
N LEU A 436 1.18 -33.56 4.79
CA LEU A 436 1.94 -32.38 4.40
C LEU A 436 3.31 -32.35 5.08
N ALA A 437 3.39 -32.66 6.38
CA ALA A 437 4.66 -32.72 7.10
C ALA A 437 5.63 -33.74 6.47
N ASP A 438 5.11 -34.91 6.07
CA ASP A 438 5.88 -35.95 5.42
C ASP A 438 6.33 -35.51 4.01
N ALA A 439 5.43 -34.94 3.22
CA ALA A 439 5.69 -34.49 1.85
C ALA A 439 6.70 -33.33 1.74
N VAL A 440 6.86 -32.54 2.80
CA VAL A 440 7.85 -31.45 2.86
C VAL A 440 9.29 -32.00 2.95
N SER A 441 9.49 -33.18 3.54
CA SER A 441 10.83 -33.71 3.85
C SER A 441 11.73 -33.91 2.62
N PRO A 442 11.26 -34.49 1.49
CA PRO A 442 12.07 -34.61 0.28
C PRO A 442 12.56 -33.25 -0.25
N LEU A 443 11.69 -32.25 -0.27
CA LEU A 443 12.03 -30.90 -0.74
C LEU A 443 13.06 -30.24 0.18
N LEU A 444 12.88 -30.29 1.50
CA LEU A 444 13.86 -29.75 2.45
C LEU A 444 15.24 -30.40 2.31
N ASN A 445 15.29 -31.71 2.07
CA ASN A 445 16.55 -32.43 1.84
C ASN A 445 17.23 -31.98 0.54
N ALA A 446 16.46 -31.79 -0.52
CA ALA A 446 16.98 -31.30 -1.80
C ALA A 446 17.51 -29.86 -1.67
N LEU A 447 16.73 -28.95 -1.06
CA LEU A 447 17.14 -27.56 -0.82
C LEU A 447 18.40 -27.45 0.06
N SER A 448 18.57 -28.35 1.03
CA SER A 448 19.76 -28.37 1.92
C SER A 448 21.04 -28.85 1.22
N THR A 449 20.92 -29.62 0.14
CA THR A 449 22.07 -30.23 -0.57
C THR A 449 22.53 -29.42 -1.78
N GLU A 450 21.63 -28.71 -2.46
CA GLU A 450 21.93 -28.00 -3.71
C GLU A 450 22.39 -26.55 -3.52
N VAL A 451 21.89 -25.85 -2.50
CA VAL A 451 22.19 -24.43 -2.28
C VAL A 451 23.64 -24.13 -1.85
N PRO A 452 24.30 -24.94 -1.01
CA PRO A 452 25.72 -24.78 -0.73
C PRO A 452 26.61 -24.96 -1.97
N ARG A 453 26.18 -25.76 -2.97
CA ARG A 453 26.95 -25.97 -4.22
C ARG A 453 26.81 -24.79 -5.18
N ALA A 454 25.61 -24.22 -5.32
CA ALA A 454 25.39 -23.05 -6.17
C ALA A 454 26.13 -21.80 -5.64
N ALA A 455 26.10 -21.57 -4.32
CA ALA A 455 26.83 -20.48 -3.68
C ALA A 455 28.36 -20.62 -3.80
N ALA A 456 28.89 -21.84 -3.75
CA ALA A 456 30.32 -22.09 -3.93
C ALA A 456 30.81 -21.99 -5.39
N SER A 457 29.89 -21.98 -6.37
CA SER A 457 30.21 -21.87 -7.80
C SER A 457 30.06 -20.46 -8.40
N SER A 458 29.58 -19.51 -7.59
CA SER A 458 29.38 -18.09 -7.97
C SER A 458 30.35 -17.12 -7.29
N SER A 459 31.23 -17.64 -6.43
CA SER A 459 32.48 -17.02 -5.97
C SER A 459 33.64 -17.46 -6.84
#